data_AF-A0A0N4XE34-F1
#
_entry.id   AF-A0A0N4XE34-F1
#
_cell.length_a   1.000
_cell.length_b   1.000
_cell.length_c   1.000
_cell.angle_alpha   90.00
_cell.angle_beta   90.00
_cell.angle_gamma   90.00
#
_symmetry.space_group_name_H-M   'P 1'
#
loop_
_entity.id
_entity.type
_entity.pdbx_description
1 polymer ?
#
loop_
_entity_poly.entity_id
_entity_poly.type
_entity_poly.pdbx_seq_one_letter_code
_entity_poly.pdbx_strand_id
1 'polypeptide(L)'
;MVLPCKLAAIWLFAAVLAKVKHSAKDLEGQLYEDLLFDYNKIPRPVKNSSDILTVDVGASLIRIIDVDEKNQVLTTNLWLEMKWFDAKLTWDPKKYGGLRTLHIPSDFIWTPDLVLYNNAAGDPDITILTDALVTHDGHVYWQPPAIYKSFCPIDVTWFPYDSQKCEMKFGTWTYTGRYVDLKQLPKEDVITIQMEGSDVEFMQRGMDLSFFYRLELSPNAFIQFDILVKQHCVVICLVRMRIENIV
;
A
#
# COMPACT_ATOMS: atom_id res chain seq x y z
N MET A 1 23.06 -76.69 8.49
CA MET A 1 22.19 -75.55 8.15
C MET A 1 22.79 -74.30 8.78
N VAL A 2 23.20 -73.32 7.98
CA VAL A 2 23.73 -72.04 8.50
C VAL A 2 23.06 -70.92 7.71
N LEU A 3 22.05 -70.27 8.30
CA LEU A 3 21.48 -69.06 7.70
C LEU A 3 22.47 -67.88 7.89
N PRO A 4 22.61 -66.98 6.89
CA PRO A 4 23.64 -65.95 6.93
C PRO A 4 23.26 -64.80 7.86
N CYS A 5 24.04 -64.62 8.93
CA CYS A 5 23.91 -63.52 9.91
C CYS A 5 24.01 -62.10 9.31
N LYS A 6 24.40 -61.98 8.02
CA LYS A 6 24.55 -60.71 7.30
C LYS A 6 23.22 -59.95 7.06
N LEU A 7 22.08 -60.64 6.97
CA LEU A 7 20.80 -59.99 6.67
C LEU A 7 20.24 -59.19 7.87
N ALA A 8 20.43 -59.67 9.10
CA ALA A 8 19.93 -58.98 10.31
C ALA A 8 20.59 -57.61 10.52
N ALA A 9 21.90 -57.49 10.24
CA ALA A 9 22.63 -56.23 10.37
C ALA A 9 22.15 -55.15 9.38
N ILE A 10 21.77 -55.54 8.15
CA ILE A 10 21.26 -54.63 7.13
C ILE A 10 19.88 -54.08 7.52
N TRP A 11 19.01 -54.94 8.08
CA TRP A 11 17.68 -54.52 8.57
C TRP A 11 17.76 -53.57 9.77
N LEU A 12 18.72 -53.77 10.68
CA LEU A 12 18.96 -52.85 11.80
C LEU A 12 19.44 -51.47 11.32
N PHE A 13 20.35 -51.41 10.34
CA PHE A 13 20.79 -50.13 9.77
C PHE A 13 19.66 -49.40 9.02
N ALA A 14 18.83 -50.13 8.25
CA ALA A 14 17.68 -49.54 7.58
C ALA A 14 16.63 -48.99 8.57
N ALA A 15 16.38 -49.69 9.69
CA ALA A 15 15.45 -49.24 10.72
C ALA A 15 15.93 -47.98 11.48
N VAL A 16 17.25 -47.79 11.63
CA VAL A 16 17.84 -46.58 12.22
C VAL A 16 17.72 -45.38 11.27
N LEU A 17 17.91 -45.58 9.96
CA LEU A 17 17.70 -44.53 8.96
C LEU A 17 16.22 -44.16 8.76
N ALA A 18 15.29 -45.08 9.02
CA ALA A 18 13.85 -44.86 8.86
C ALA A 18 13.20 -43.97 9.95
N LYS A 19 13.95 -43.49 10.96
CA LYS A 19 13.39 -42.84 12.16
C LYS A 19 13.76 -41.37 12.41
N VAL A 20 14.27 -40.67 11.39
CA VAL A 20 14.38 -39.19 11.41
C VAL A 20 13.83 -38.58 10.11
N LYS A 21 12.54 -38.83 9.82
CA LYS A 21 11.75 -37.78 9.16
C LYS A 21 11.41 -36.74 10.23
N HIS A 22 12.32 -35.78 10.41
CA HIS A 22 11.96 -34.52 11.03
C HIS A 22 10.91 -33.91 10.09
N SER A 23 9.63 -33.95 10.47
CA SER A 23 8.64 -33.13 9.80
C SER A 23 9.09 -31.70 10.05
N ALA A 24 9.55 -31.02 9.00
CA ALA A 24 9.81 -29.59 9.09
C ALA A 24 8.50 -28.96 9.55
N LYS A 25 8.49 -28.46 10.79
CA LYS A 25 7.29 -27.86 11.38
C LYS A 25 6.98 -26.65 10.52
N ASP A 26 5.80 -26.62 9.92
CA ASP A 26 5.36 -25.48 9.12
C ASP A 26 5.07 -24.32 10.09
N LEU A 27 6.13 -23.56 10.39
CA LEU A 27 6.09 -22.44 11.33
C LEU A 27 5.47 -21.19 10.70
N GLU A 28 5.40 -21.12 9.37
CA GLU A 28 4.78 -20.01 8.64
C GLU A 28 3.26 -20.17 8.64
N GLY A 29 2.76 -21.36 8.28
CA GLY A 29 1.34 -21.71 8.42
C GLY A 29 0.84 -21.62 9.86
N GLN A 30 1.66 -22.04 10.84
CA GLN A 30 1.30 -21.87 12.26
C GLN A 30 1.26 -20.41 12.71
N LEU A 31 2.20 -19.57 12.24
CA LEU A 31 2.16 -18.13 12.53
C LEU A 31 0.92 -17.47 11.93
N TYR A 32 0.56 -17.84 10.69
CA TYR A 32 -0.63 -17.35 10.01
C TYR A 32 -1.92 -17.66 10.78
N GLU A 33 -2.11 -18.93 11.17
CA GLU A 33 -3.26 -19.35 11.98
C GLU A 33 -3.27 -18.69 13.37
N ASP A 34 -2.13 -18.66 14.07
CA ASP A 34 -2.00 -18.05 15.40
C ASP A 34 -2.33 -16.55 15.41
N LEU A 35 -1.97 -15.81 14.34
CA LEU A 35 -2.25 -14.37 14.20
C LEU A 35 -3.72 -14.08 13.82
N LEU A 36 -4.33 -14.92 12.98
CA LEU A 36 -5.65 -14.64 12.40
C LEU A 36 -6.83 -15.29 13.13
N PHE A 37 -6.58 -16.24 14.04
CA PHE A 37 -7.62 -17.00 14.76
C PHE A 37 -8.73 -16.15 15.41
N ASP A 38 -8.38 -14.99 15.99
CA ASP A 38 -9.33 -14.02 16.58
C ASP A 38 -9.13 -12.61 15.97
N TYR A 39 -8.60 -12.52 14.75
CA TYR A 39 -8.39 -11.24 14.09
C TYR A 39 -9.70 -10.71 13.50
N ASN A 40 -10.33 -9.78 14.21
CA ASN A 40 -11.44 -9.00 13.65
C ASN A 40 -10.91 -7.81 12.82
N LYS A 41 -11.14 -7.86 11.51
CA LYS A 41 -10.76 -6.83 10.51
C LYS A 41 -11.66 -5.59 10.44
N ILE A 42 -12.80 -5.56 11.13
CA ILE A 42 -13.74 -4.42 11.09
C ILE A 42 -13.21 -3.21 11.89
N PRO A 43 -12.78 -3.35 13.17
CA PRO A 43 -12.25 -2.21 13.93
C PRO A 43 -10.80 -1.88 13.55
N ARG A 44 -10.48 -0.58 13.51
CA ARG A 44 -9.10 -0.06 13.34
C ARG A 44 -8.13 -0.77 14.30
N PRO A 45 -6.93 -1.18 13.85
CA PRO A 45 -5.98 -1.96 14.65
C PRO A 45 -5.14 -1.12 15.64
N VAL A 46 -5.82 -0.30 16.46
CA VAL A 46 -5.22 0.53 17.51
C VAL A 46 -5.32 -0.12 18.88
N LYS A 47 -4.42 0.24 19.81
CA LYS A 47 -4.43 -0.28 21.20
C LYS A 47 -5.53 0.35 22.03
N ASN A 48 -5.69 1.68 21.96
CA ASN A 48 -6.83 2.39 22.55
C ASN A 48 -7.71 2.98 21.45
N SER A 49 -9.01 3.03 21.66
CA SER A 49 -9.97 3.61 20.70
C SER A 49 -9.74 5.10 20.42
N SER A 50 -9.18 5.82 21.39
CA SER A 50 -8.78 7.24 21.29
C SER A 50 -7.52 7.48 20.46
N ASP A 51 -6.73 6.44 20.16
CA ASP A 51 -5.49 6.59 19.42
C ASP A 51 -5.80 6.83 17.93
N ILE A 52 -5.05 7.75 17.32
CA ILE A 52 -5.12 8.06 15.89
C ILE A 52 -4.30 7.01 15.14
N LEU A 53 -4.87 6.43 14.07
CA LEU A 53 -4.15 5.51 13.20
C LEU A 53 -3.54 6.28 12.03
N THR A 54 -2.22 6.46 12.03
CA THR A 54 -1.52 7.01 10.86
C THR A 54 -1.41 5.96 9.76
N VAL A 55 -1.84 6.33 8.55
CA VAL A 55 -1.68 5.55 7.33
C VAL A 55 -0.84 6.40 6.38
N ASP A 56 0.36 5.93 6.10
CA ASP A 56 1.23 6.53 5.11
C ASP A 56 0.78 6.09 3.72
N VAL A 57 0.43 7.04 2.85
CA VAL A 57 -0.08 6.82 1.50
C VAL A 57 0.85 7.46 0.47
N GLY A 58 1.28 6.67 -0.50
CA GLY A 58 1.91 7.10 -1.73
C GLY A 58 1.15 6.58 -2.95
N ALA A 59 1.54 7.04 -4.13
CA ALA A 59 1.19 6.37 -5.36
C ALA A 59 2.36 6.48 -6.34
N SER A 60 2.43 5.51 -7.26
CA SER A 60 3.48 5.38 -8.26
C SER A 60 2.82 5.18 -9.63
N LEU A 61 2.90 6.21 -10.49
CA LEU A 61 2.31 6.21 -11.82
C LEU A 61 3.01 5.20 -12.74
N ILE A 62 2.29 4.16 -13.17
CA ILE A 62 2.80 3.16 -14.11
C ILE A 62 2.70 3.70 -15.54
N ARG A 63 1.51 4.18 -15.91
CA ARG A 63 1.23 4.82 -17.21
C ARG A 63 -0.08 5.60 -17.18
N ILE A 64 -0.18 6.60 -18.04
CA ILE A 64 -1.46 7.11 -18.53
C ILE A 64 -1.97 6.08 -19.56
N ILE A 65 -3.24 5.67 -19.42
CA ILE A 65 -3.91 4.77 -20.38
C ILE A 65 -4.58 5.59 -21.48
N ASP A 66 -5.30 6.64 -21.08
CA ASP A 66 -6.14 7.43 -21.98
C ASP A 66 -6.38 8.84 -21.42
N VAL A 67 -6.60 9.81 -22.31
CA VAL A 67 -7.01 11.19 -21.99
C VAL A 67 -8.18 11.52 -22.91
N ASP A 68 -9.40 11.51 -22.37
CA ASP A 68 -10.60 11.86 -23.11
C ASP A 68 -10.86 13.36 -22.96
N GLU A 69 -10.37 14.15 -23.92
CA GLU A 69 -10.49 15.62 -23.87
C GLU A 69 -11.94 16.10 -23.98
N LYS A 70 -12.80 15.28 -24.62
CA LYS A 70 -14.21 15.60 -24.84
C LYS A 70 -15.04 15.40 -23.57
N ASN A 71 -14.80 14.31 -22.84
CA ASN A 71 -15.52 13.98 -21.62
C ASN A 71 -14.79 14.47 -20.36
N GLN A 72 -13.60 15.08 -20.50
CA GLN A 72 -12.77 15.60 -19.40
C GLN A 72 -12.37 14.51 -18.39
N VAL A 73 -11.91 13.37 -18.91
CA VAL A 73 -11.52 12.19 -18.10
C VAL A 73 -10.08 11.77 -18.37
N LEU A 74 -9.28 11.67 -17.31
CA LEU A 74 -7.95 11.07 -17.35
C LEU A 74 -8.03 9.63 -16.83
N THR A 75 -7.59 8.64 -17.62
CA THR A 75 -7.47 7.24 -17.18
C THR A 75 -6.01 6.90 -16.89
N THR A 76 -5.71 6.53 -15.65
CA THR A 76 -4.34 6.21 -15.18
C THR A 76 -4.24 4.82 -14.57
N ASN A 77 -3.11 4.14 -14.79
CA ASN A 77 -2.71 2.94 -14.08
C ASN A 77 -1.67 3.31 -13.00
N LEU A 78 -1.98 3.08 -11.73
CA LEU A 78 -1.16 3.42 -10.57
C LEU A 78 -0.87 2.17 -9.75
N TRP A 79 0.27 2.15 -9.07
CA TRP A 79 0.37 1.44 -7.79
C TRP A 79 -0.04 2.42 -6.69
N LEU A 80 -0.95 2.03 -5.81
CA LEU A 80 -1.13 2.72 -4.53
C LEU A 80 -0.17 2.09 -3.53
N GLU A 81 0.53 2.89 -2.73
CA GLU A 81 1.39 2.41 -1.66
C GLU A 81 0.79 2.79 -0.31
N MET A 82 0.42 1.84 0.51
CA MET A 82 -0.14 2.09 1.85
C MET A 82 0.71 1.38 2.91
N LYS A 83 1.07 2.11 3.97
CA LYS A 83 1.87 1.60 5.08
C LYS A 83 1.23 2.05 6.39
N TRP A 84 0.91 1.12 7.27
CA TRP A 84 0.33 1.43 8.59
C TRP A 84 0.85 0.48 9.66
N PHE A 85 0.54 0.78 10.91
CA PHE A 85 0.86 -0.06 12.05
C PHE A 85 -0.39 -0.80 12.53
N ASP A 86 -0.32 -2.12 12.65
CA ASP A 86 -1.34 -2.97 13.23
C ASP A 86 -0.85 -3.53 14.57
N ALA A 87 -1.50 -3.11 15.66
CA ALA A 87 -1.12 -3.50 17.01
C ALA A 87 -1.41 -4.97 17.37
N LYS A 88 -2.19 -5.69 16.55
CA LYS A 88 -2.57 -7.10 16.76
C LYS A 88 -1.62 -8.04 15.99
N LEU A 89 -1.12 -7.61 14.82
CA LEU A 89 -0.26 -8.42 13.95
C LEU A 89 1.23 -8.39 14.34
N THR A 90 1.53 -8.53 15.64
CA THR A 90 2.90 -8.53 16.18
C THR A 90 3.28 -9.90 16.73
N TRP A 91 4.50 -10.38 16.47
CA TRP A 91 4.99 -11.65 17.02
C TRP A 91 6.47 -11.61 17.40
N ASP A 92 6.93 -12.62 18.16
CA ASP A 92 8.35 -12.83 18.43
C ASP A 92 8.95 -13.80 17.39
N PRO A 93 9.86 -13.35 16.51
CA PRO A 93 10.52 -14.20 15.52
C PRO A 93 11.16 -15.45 16.13
N LYS A 94 11.63 -15.41 17.39
CA LYS A 94 12.29 -16.55 18.04
C LYS A 94 11.36 -17.76 18.23
N LYS A 95 10.05 -17.53 18.33
CA LYS A 95 9.04 -18.61 18.47
C LYS A 95 8.75 -19.31 17.13
N TYR A 96 8.90 -18.58 16.02
CA TYR A 96 8.55 -19.03 14.67
C TYR A 96 9.79 -19.15 13.77
N GLY A 97 10.88 -19.73 14.31
CA GLY A 97 12.06 -20.11 13.52
C GLY A 97 12.88 -18.95 12.94
N GLY A 98 12.67 -17.73 13.43
CA GLY A 98 13.30 -16.51 12.92
C GLY A 98 12.48 -15.77 11.86
N LEU A 99 11.25 -16.18 11.56
CA LEU A 99 10.34 -15.49 10.63
C LEU A 99 10.13 -14.03 11.08
N ARG A 100 10.46 -13.10 10.20
CA ARG A 100 10.36 -11.64 10.42
C ARG A 100 9.29 -10.95 9.60
N THR A 101 8.78 -11.63 8.59
CA THR A 101 7.83 -11.14 7.60
C THR A 101 6.87 -12.25 7.26
N LEU A 102 5.62 -11.90 6.99
CA LEU A 102 4.56 -12.81 6.55
C LEU A 102 3.74 -12.12 5.46
N HIS A 103 3.37 -12.84 4.40
CA HIS A 103 2.38 -12.37 3.44
C HIS A 103 0.99 -12.79 3.91
N ILE A 104 0.06 -11.85 3.98
CA ILE A 104 -1.34 -12.09 4.34
C ILE A 104 -2.22 -11.46 3.26
N PRO A 105 -3.20 -12.19 2.67
CA PRO A 105 -4.16 -11.58 1.74
C PRO A 105 -4.88 -10.41 2.42
N SER A 106 -4.91 -9.25 1.77
CA SER A 106 -5.49 -8.02 2.33
C SER A 106 -6.94 -8.19 2.81
N ASP A 107 -7.69 -9.12 2.21
CA ASP A 107 -9.02 -9.53 2.63
C ASP A 107 -9.15 -10.07 4.06
N PHE A 108 -8.09 -10.56 4.70
CA PHE A 108 -8.15 -11.10 6.06
C PHE A 108 -7.76 -10.09 7.14
N ILE A 109 -7.18 -8.96 6.76
CA ILE A 109 -6.72 -7.91 7.68
C ILE A 109 -7.56 -6.63 7.56
N TRP A 110 -7.43 -5.70 8.52
CA TRP A 110 -7.98 -4.37 8.37
C TRP A 110 -7.21 -3.63 7.29
N THR A 111 -7.91 -2.97 6.36
CA THR A 111 -7.34 -2.09 5.35
C THR A 111 -8.00 -0.70 5.41
N PRO A 112 -7.28 0.37 5.04
CA PRO A 112 -7.85 1.71 4.97
C PRO A 112 -8.85 1.83 3.81
N ASP A 113 -9.93 2.56 4.03
CA ASP A 113 -11.00 2.82 3.06
C ASP A 113 -10.68 4.00 2.13
N LEU A 114 -9.56 3.88 1.40
CA LEU A 114 -9.07 4.91 0.50
C LEU A 114 -9.90 4.97 -0.80
N VAL A 115 -10.46 6.14 -1.08
CA VAL A 115 -11.38 6.40 -2.20
C VAL A 115 -10.93 7.60 -3.03
N LEU A 116 -11.07 7.53 -4.35
CA LEU A 116 -10.88 8.64 -5.27
C LEU A 116 -12.15 9.54 -5.30
N TYR A 117 -12.03 10.75 -4.76
CA TYR A 117 -13.15 11.69 -4.62
C TYR A 117 -13.61 12.32 -5.94
N ASN A 118 -12.67 12.64 -6.84
CA ASN A 118 -12.99 13.15 -8.17
C ASN A 118 -13.05 12.05 -9.23
N ASN A 119 -13.61 10.88 -8.87
CA ASN A 119 -13.88 9.80 -9.81
C ASN A 119 -14.92 10.21 -10.86
N ALA A 120 -14.62 9.98 -12.14
CA ALA A 120 -15.50 10.28 -13.25
C ALA A 120 -16.30 9.04 -13.72
N ALA A 121 -15.74 7.83 -13.60
CA ALA A 121 -16.41 6.59 -14.03
C ALA A 121 -15.71 5.32 -13.50
N GLY A 122 -16.50 4.28 -13.22
CA GLY A 122 -15.99 3.02 -12.65
C GLY A 122 -15.86 3.10 -11.13
N ASP A 123 -15.17 2.12 -10.56
CA ASP A 123 -15.08 1.95 -9.11
C ASP A 123 -14.11 2.97 -8.49
N PRO A 124 -14.53 3.75 -7.47
CA PRO A 124 -13.70 4.78 -6.85
C PRO A 124 -12.77 4.23 -5.75
N ASP A 125 -12.99 2.99 -5.31
CA ASP A 125 -12.25 2.24 -4.30
C ASP A 125 -11.25 1.25 -4.92
N ILE A 126 -10.61 0.42 -4.09
CA ILE A 126 -9.56 -0.51 -4.53
C ILE A 126 -10.17 -1.88 -4.82
N THR A 127 -10.24 -2.24 -6.11
CA THR A 127 -10.88 -3.49 -6.57
C THR A 127 -9.94 -4.69 -6.72
N ILE A 128 -8.62 -4.46 -6.82
CA ILE A 128 -7.61 -5.53 -6.94
C ILE A 128 -6.94 -5.74 -5.58
N LEU A 129 -7.40 -6.77 -4.88
CA LEU A 129 -6.92 -7.12 -3.55
C LEU A 129 -5.70 -8.05 -3.66
N THR A 130 -4.54 -7.53 -3.27
CA THR A 130 -3.24 -8.24 -3.26
C THR A 130 -2.84 -8.63 -1.84
N ASP A 131 -1.83 -9.49 -1.70
CA ASP A 131 -1.23 -9.78 -0.40
C ASP A 131 -0.53 -8.55 0.17
N ALA A 132 -0.77 -8.28 1.45
CA ALA A 132 -0.01 -7.32 2.24
C ALA A 132 1.20 -8.02 2.87
N LEU A 133 2.34 -7.34 2.88
CA LEU A 133 3.54 -7.76 3.60
C LEU A 133 3.48 -7.22 5.03
N VAL A 134 3.40 -8.11 6.01
CA VAL A 134 3.38 -7.79 7.44
C VAL A 134 4.74 -8.09 8.04
N THR A 135 5.29 -7.19 8.87
CA THR A 135 6.53 -7.42 9.63
C THR A 135 6.24 -7.82 11.08
N HIS A 136 7.19 -8.49 11.74
CA HIS A 136 7.03 -8.93 13.13
C HIS A 136 6.76 -7.80 14.13
N ASP A 137 7.19 -6.59 13.79
CA ASP A 137 6.95 -5.36 14.56
C ASP A 137 5.55 -4.78 14.33
N GLY A 138 4.66 -5.44 13.57
CA GLY A 138 3.30 -4.98 13.30
C GLY A 138 3.17 -3.93 12.19
N HIS A 139 4.22 -3.69 11.39
CA HIS A 139 4.10 -2.79 10.25
C HIS A 139 3.56 -3.55 9.04
N VAL A 140 2.48 -3.04 8.45
CA VAL A 140 1.84 -3.58 7.26
C VAL A 140 2.19 -2.71 6.06
N TYR A 141 2.60 -3.36 4.97
CA TYR A 141 2.92 -2.75 3.69
C TYR A 141 2.01 -3.37 2.63
N TRP A 142 1.10 -2.58 2.07
CA TRP A 142 0.16 -3.04 1.05
C TRP A 142 0.28 -2.17 -0.20
N GLN A 143 0.51 -2.82 -1.34
CA GLN A 143 0.72 -2.13 -2.62
C GLN A 143 -0.18 -2.72 -3.72
N PRO A 144 -1.49 -2.40 -3.73
CA PRO A 144 -2.39 -2.85 -4.79
C PRO A 144 -2.21 -2.02 -6.07
N PRO A 145 -2.35 -2.63 -7.26
CA PRO A 145 -2.47 -1.90 -8.52
C PRO A 145 -3.91 -1.43 -8.71
N ALA A 146 -4.10 -0.22 -9.24
CA ALA A 146 -5.42 0.34 -9.49
C ALA A 146 -5.47 1.11 -10.82
N ILE A 147 -6.60 0.98 -11.52
CA ILE A 147 -6.92 1.77 -12.72
C ILE A 147 -8.02 2.76 -12.33
N TYR A 148 -7.68 4.04 -12.35
CA TYR A 148 -8.59 5.12 -11.97
C TYR A 148 -8.95 5.99 -13.16
N LYS A 149 -10.18 6.52 -13.16
CA LYS A 149 -10.68 7.51 -14.10
C LYS A 149 -11.02 8.78 -13.35
N SER A 150 -10.09 9.72 -13.30
CA SER A 150 -10.31 11.00 -12.62
C SER A 150 -10.92 12.04 -13.56
N PHE A 151 -11.78 12.90 -13.02
CA PHE A 151 -12.22 14.10 -13.71
C PHE A 151 -11.03 15.07 -13.81
N CYS A 152 -10.73 15.51 -15.04
CA CYS A 152 -9.64 16.43 -15.34
C CYS A 152 -10.13 17.55 -16.28
N PRO A 153 -10.14 18.82 -15.83
CA PRO A 153 -10.51 19.93 -16.69
C PRO A 153 -9.42 20.17 -17.75
N ILE A 154 -9.71 19.83 -19.00
CA ILE A 154 -8.81 19.99 -20.15
C ILE A 154 -9.00 21.38 -20.78
N ASP A 155 -7.91 22.14 -20.95
CA ASP A 155 -7.88 23.42 -21.65
C ASP A 155 -7.20 23.28 -23.03
N VAL A 156 -8.00 23.31 -24.09
CA VAL A 156 -7.56 23.11 -25.48
C VAL A 156 -7.08 24.39 -26.18
N THR A 157 -6.87 25.51 -25.46
CA THR A 157 -6.52 26.83 -26.04
C THR A 157 -5.28 26.79 -26.95
N TRP A 158 -4.32 25.91 -26.67
CA TRP A 158 -3.01 25.83 -27.37
C TRP A 158 -2.78 24.51 -28.11
N PHE A 159 -3.85 23.78 -28.44
CA PHE A 159 -3.79 22.51 -29.15
C PHE A 159 -3.00 22.61 -30.48
N PRO A 160 -2.08 21.67 -30.83
CA PRO A 160 -1.74 20.43 -30.14
C PRO A 160 -0.46 20.52 -29.26
N TYR A 161 -0.10 21.71 -28.78
CA TYR A 161 1.11 21.98 -27.99
C TYR A 161 0.76 22.47 -26.58
N ASP A 162 -0.33 21.94 -26.03
CA ASP A 162 -0.84 22.32 -24.73
C ASP A 162 -0.14 21.59 -23.57
N SER A 163 -0.55 21.92 -22.35
CA SER A 163 -0.03 21.31 -21.12
C SER A 163 -1.17 21.22 -20.12
N GLN A 164 -1.67 20.01 -19.90
CA GLN A 164 -2.83 19.74 -19.07
C GLN A 164 -2.42 19.47 -17.63
N LYS A 165 -3.18 20.00 -16.67
CA LYS A 165 -3.02 19.73 -15.22
C LYS A 165 -4.25 19.00 -14.71
N CYS A 166 -4.13 17.69 -14.61
CA CYS A 166 -5.14 16.84 -13.99
C CYS A 166 -4.86 16.71 -12.50
N GLU A 167 -5.89 16.44 -11.69
CA GLU A 167 -5.76 16.26 -10.25
C GLU A 167 -6.44 14.94 -9.86
N MET A 168 -5.95 14.26 -8.81
CA MET A 168 -6.54 13.03 -8.26
C MET A 168 -6.59 13.15 -6.74
N LYS A 169 -7.77 13.36 -6.17
CA LYS A 169 -7.98 13.58 -4.73
C LYS A 169 -8.35 12.26 -4.06
N PHE A 170 -7.45 11.72 -3.24
CA PHE A 170 -7.67 10.53 -2.43
C PHE A 170 -7.94 10.89 -0.96
N GLY A 171 -8.85 10.17 -0.32
CA GLY A 171 -9.16 10.31 1.10
C GLY A 171 -9.86 9.08 1.66
N THR A 172 -9.96 9.00 2.99
CA THR A 172 -10.80 8.00 3.68
C THR A 172 -12.27 8.36 3.52
N TRP A 173 -13.13 7.36 3.32
CA TRP A 173 -14.57 7.60 3.12
C TRP A 173 -15.37 7.71 4.43
N THR A 174 -15.07 6.84 5.39
CA THR A 174 -15.82 6.69 6.66
C THR A 174 -15.11 7.31 7.86
N TYR A 175 -13.78 7.33 7.85
CA TYR A 175 -12.98 7.90 8.94
C TYR A 175 -12.68 9.38 8.72
N THR A 176 -12.85 10.17 9.79
CA THR A 176 -12.34 11.53 9.86
C THR A 176 -10.86 11.55 10.29
N GLY A 177 -10.17 12.67 10.04
CA GLY A 177 -8.77 12.90 10.44
C GLY A 177 -8.44 12.72 11.93
N ARG A 178 -9.46 12.60 12.80
CA ARG A 178 -9.29 12.30 14.24
C ARG A 178 -9.18 10.81 14.54
N TYR A 179 -9.40 9.94 13.56
CA TYR A 179 -9.38 8.48 13.70
C TYR A 179 -8.38 7.83 12.75
N VAL A 180 -8.33 8.28 11.50
CA VAL A 180 -7.33 7.87 10.51
C VAL A 180 -6.67 9.11 9.95
N ASP A 181 -5.34 9.11 9.97
CA ASP A 181 -4.48 10.23 9.66
C ASP A 181 -3.64 9.88 8.44
N LEU A 182 -4.00 10.42 7.27
CA LEU A 182 -3.31 10.13 6.01
C LEU A 182 -2.08 11.01 5.88
N LYS A 183 -0.89 10.39 5.77
CA LYS A 183 0.39 11.09 5.56
C LYS A 183 1.00 10.73 4.22
N GLN A 184 1.61 11.69 3.54
CA GLN A 184 2.21 11.47 2.23
C GLN A 184 3.46 10.58 2.28
N LEU A 185 3.69 9.80 1.21
CA LEU A 185 4.96 9.18 0.87
C LEU A 185 5.50 9.69 -0.49
N PRO A 186 6.80 10.01 -0.63
CA PRO A 186 7.80 10.11 0.43
C PRO A 186 7.54 11.33 1.34
N LYS A 187 8.06 11.30 2.56
CA LYS A 187 7.77 12.34 3.56
C LYS A 187 8.67 13.59 3.46
N GLU A 188 9.88 13.48 2.88
CA GLU A 188 10.85 14.60 2.83
C GLU A 188 10.65 15.60 1.70
N ASP A 189 9.93 15.24 0.62
CA ASP A 189 9.67 16.16 -0.50
C ASP A 189 8.49 17.13 -0.20
N VAL A 190 7.86 16.99 0.98
CA VAL A 190 6.68 17.72 1.41
C VAL A 190 7.07 19.03 2.08
N ILE A 191 6.64 20.14 1.49
CA ILE A 191 6.85 21.51 1.97
C ILE A 191 5.57 21.98 2.65
N THR A 192 5.63 22.29 3.95
CA THR A 192 4.51 22.94 4.65
C THR A 192 4.47 24.43 4.33
N ILE A 193 3.34 24.91 3.81
CA ILE A 193 3.05 26.31 3.50
C ILE A 193 1.90 26.76 4.40
N GLN A 194 2.09 27.86 5.14
CA GLN A 194 1.00 28.45 5.90
C GLN A 194 0.07 29.25 4.98
N MET A 195 -1.16 28.75 4.81
CA MET A 195 -2.21 29.39 4.02
C MET A 195 -3.41 29.69 4.91
N GLU A 196 -3.70 30.99 5.07
CA GLU A 196 -4.91 31.52 5.75
C GLU A 196 -5.20 30.94 7.16
N GLY A 197 -4.15 30.62 7.92
CA GLY A 197 -4.27 30.07 9.28
C GLY A 197 -4.35 28.54 9.35
N SER A 198 -4.20 27.86 8.22
CA SER A 198 -4.01 26.41 8.12
C SER A 198 -2.59 26.08 7.61
N ASP A 199 -2.00 25.01 8.12
CA ASP A 199 -0.78 24.42 7.57
C ASP A 199 -1.19 23.53 6.37
N VAL A 200 -0.60 23.77 5.20
CA VAL A 200 -0.88 23.06 3.94
C VAL A 200 0.39 22.35 3.48
N GLU A 201 0.32 21.03 3.27
CA GLU A 201 1.44 20.23 2.79
C GLU A 201 1.48 20.16 1.25
N PHE A 202 2.66 20.38 0.65
CA PHE A 202 2.80 20.48 -0.81
C PHE A 202 4.09 19.83 -1.32
N MET A 203 3.99 18.94 -2.31
CA MET A 203 5.13 18.23 -2.92
C MET A 203 5.47 18.84 -4.30
N GLN A 204 6.65 19.47 -4.41
CA GLN A 204 7.03 20.22 -5.62
C GLN A 204 7.33 19.33 -6.84
N ARG A 205 7.67 18.06 -6.61
CA ARG A 205 7.65 16.96 -7.57
C ARG A 205 6.77 15.85 -7.00
N GLY A 206 5.86 15.32 -7.82
CA GLY A 206 4.95 14.23 -7.47
C GLY A 206 5.47 12.88 -7.97
N MET A 207 4.55 11.97 -8.32
CA MET A 207 4.87 10.67 -8.94
C MET A 207 5.73 10.82 -10.21
N ASP A 208 7.03 10.62 -10.08
CA ASP A 208 7.96 10.45 -11.19
C ASP A 208 8.55 9.04 -11.15
N LEU A 209 8.89 8.48 -12.31
CA LEU A 209 9.39 7.10 -12.49
C LEU A 209 10.77 6.85 -11.85
N SER A 210 11.32 7.82 -11.11
CA SER A 210 12.73 7.92 -10.75
C SER A 210 13.03 8.03 -9.24
N PHE A 211 12.02 8.18 -8.36
CA PHE A 211 12.24 8.51 -6.95
C PHE A 211 12.02 7.31 -6.00
N PHE A 212 13.06 7.05 -5.19
CA PHE A 212 13.09 6.05 -4.12
C PHE A 212 13.86 6.63 -2.92
N TYR A 213 13.27 6.51 -1.72
CA TYR A 213 13.81 6.74 -0.34
C TYR A 213 13.65 8.11 0.38
N ARG A 214 12.97 8.04 1.57
CA ARG A 214 13.08 8.82 2.86
C ARG A 214 11.91 9.74 3.35
N LEU A 215 12.16 10.78 4.17
CA LEU A 215 11.77 10.87 5.60
C LEU A 215 11.08 12.17 6.10
N GLU A 216 10.07 12.03 6.97
CA GLU A 216 9.57 13.00 7.99
C GLU A 216 9.05 14.42 7.54
N LEU A 217 7.89 15.00 7.99
CA LEU A 217 6.70 14.53 8.76
C LEU A 217 5.58 15.63 8.97
N SER A 218 4.39 15.53 8.36
CA SER A 218 3.00 16.03 8.74
C SER A 218 2.74 17.49 9.19
N PRO A 219 1.48 18.06 9.17
CA PRO A 219 0.17 17.58 8.64
C PRO A 219 -0.52 18.63 7.70
N ASN A 220 -1.71 18.54 7.07
CA ASN A 220 -2.76 17.53 6.71
C ASN A 220 -3.77 18.27 5.76
N ALA A 221 -4.89 17.78 5.18
CA ALA A 221 -5.49 16.45 4.96
C ALA A 221 -6.00 16.34 3.48
N PHE A 222 -6.53 15.17 3.05
CA PHE A 222 -6.70 14.74 1.64
C PHE A 222 -5.40 14.75 0.85
N ILE A 223 -5.11 13.69 0.12
CA ILE A 223 -3.91 13.60 -0.71
C ILE A 223 -4.31 13.84 -2.17
N GLN A 224 -3.82 14.94 -2.76
CA GLN A 224 -4.04 15.27 -4.16
C GLN A 224 -2.77 15.03 -4.99
N PHE A 225 -2.90 14.24 -6.04
CA PHE A 225 -1.86 14.07 -7.07
C PHE A 225 -2.20 14.92 -8.30
N ASP A 226 -1.36 15.90 -8.61
CA ASP A 226 -1.45 16.77 -9.79
C ASP A 226 -0.66 16.16 -10.96
N ILE A 227 -1.28 15.56 -11.96
CA ILE A 227 -0.58 15.02 -13.14
C ILE A 227 -0.45 16.10 -14.22
N LEU A 228 0.77 16.58 -14.51
CA LEU A 228 1.03 17.42 -15.69
C LEU A 228 1.34 16.54 -16.92
N VAL A 229 0.54 16.69 -17.97
CA VAL A 229 0.71 16.01 -19.26
C VAL A 229 1.08 17.06 -20.32
N LYS A 230 2.19 16.85 -21.04
CA LYS A 230 2.58 17.70 -22.18
C LYS A 230 2.37 16.98 -23.50
N GLN A 231 1.64 17.61 -24.42
CA GLN A 231 1.43 17.08 -25.76
C GLN A 231 2.63 17.45 -26.67
N HIS A 232 3.60 16.54 -26.76
CA HIS A 232 4.71 16.58 -27.70
C HIS A 232 5.07 15.14 -28.12
N CYS A 233 5.80 14.99 -29.23
CA CYS A 233 6.24 13.67 -29.76
C CYS A 233 7.14 12.86 -28.78
N VAL A 234 7.58 13.49 -27.68
CA VAL A 234 8.08 12.83 -26.47
C VAL A 234 7.21 13.33 -25.32
N VAL A 235 6.39 12.44 -24.75
CA VAL A 235 5.53 12.77 -23.60
C VAL A 235 6.41 12.93 -22.36
N ILE A 236 6.58 14.17 -21.89
CA ILE A 236 7.24 14.48 -20.63
C ILE A 236 6.14 14.72 -19.59
N CYS A 237 5.91 13.74 -18.72
CA CYS A 237 5.03 13.90 -17.57
C CYS A 237 5.79 14.54 -16.40
N LEU A 238 5.13 15.45 -15.68
CA LEU A 238 5.62 15.99 -14.42
C LEU A 238 4.47 16.00 -13.42
N VAL A 239 4.36 14.96 -12.61
CA VAL A 239 3.39 14.97 -11.53
C VAL A 239 3.88 15.96 -10.45
N ARG A 240 2.96 16.59 -9.72
CA ARG A 240 3.13 17.38 -8.49
C ARG A 240 2.13 16.87 -7.46
N MET A 241 2.20 17.29 -6.20
CA MET A 241 1.17 16.92 -5.23
C MET A 241 0.82 18.05 -4.27
N ARG A 242 -0.40 18.04 -3.76
CA ARG A 242 -0.93 18.99 -2.78
C ARG A 242 -1.77 18.24 -1.75
N ILE A 243 -1.85 18.79 -0.56
CA ILE A 243 -2.78 18.38 0.49
C ILE A 243 -3.66 19.60 0.83
N GLU A 244 -4.98 19.44 0.97
CA GLU A 244 -5.92 20.57 1.13
C GLU A 244 -6.85 20.34 2.34
N ASN A 245 -6.58 21.05 3.44
CA ASN A 245 -7.47 21.07 4.60
C ASN A 245 -8.86 21.61 4.24
N ILE A 246 -9.92 20.90 4.66
CA ILE A 246 -11.28 21.44 4.70
C ILE A 246 -11.45 22.23 6.00
N VAL A 247 -11.90 23.48 5.87
CA VAL A 247 -12.30 24.40 6.95
C VAL A 247 -13.65 24.00 7.54
#